data_AF-A0A2N5KP19-F1
#
_entry.id   AF-A0A2N5KP19-F1
#
_cell.length_a   1.000
_cell.length_b   1.000
_cell.length_c   1.000
_cell.angle_alpha   90.00
_cell.angle_beta   90.00
_cell.angle_gamma   90.00
#
_symmetry.space_group_name_H-M   'P 1'
#
loop_
_entity.id
_entity.type
_entity.pdbx_description
1 polymer ?
#
loop_
_entity_poly.entity_id
_entity_poly.type
_entity_poly.pdbx_seq_one_letter_code
_entity_poly.pdbx_strand_id
1 'polypeptide(L)'
;MQGRDDRSLGELFAELAQESATLVRHEVALAKAEISEKASRAGKHVGILAAGGAVAYAGLLAILAGVIALLNAIMPLWVAAVLVGIVAAVVGYLLVRRGLDALKREDFAPRQTMQTLKEDGQWAKDQTR
;
A
#
# COMPACT_ATOMS: atom_id res chain seq x y z
N MET A 1 14.95 57.92 26.79
CA MET A 1 14.69 56.59 27.39
C MET A 1 13.23 56.28 27.12
N GLN A 2 12.91 55.51 26.09
CA GLN A 2 11.52 55.16 25.73
C GLN A 2 11.18 53.77 26.29
N GLY A 3 9.95 53.68 26.83
CA GLY A 3 9.49 52.66 27.76
C GLY A 3 9.60 51.24 27.26
N ARG A 4 10.40 50.47 28.00
CA ARG A 4 10.27 49.02 28.15
C ARG A 4 9.25 48.82 29.28
N ASP A 5 8.41 47.80 29.17
CA ASP A 5 7.31 47.41 30.10
C ASP A 5 6.01 48.18 29.78
N ASP A 6 4.94 47.61 29.20
CA ASP A 6 4.34 46.29 29.39
C ASP A 6 3.83 45.72 28.05
N ARG A 7 4.43 44.65 27.56
CA ARG A 7 3.73 43.79 26.58
C ARG A 7 2.56 43.15 27.32
N SER A 8 1.34 43.41 26.87
CA SER A 8 0.17 42.86 27.57
C SER A 8 0.17 41.33 27.46
N LEU A 9 -0.31 40.63 28.49
CA LEU A 9 -0.47 39.17 28.46
C LEU A 9 -1.29 38.69 27.25
N GLY A 10 -2.21 39.53 26.74
CA GLY A 10 -2.99 39.24 25.53
C GLY A 10 -2.15 39.29 24.24
N GLU A 11 -1.11 40.11 24.20
CA GLU A 11 -0.23 40.25 23.04
C GLU A 11 0.71 39.04 22.92
N LEU A 12 1.25 38.56 24.05
CA LEU A 12 2.04 37.32 24.11
C LEU A 12 1.21 36.08 23.75
N PHE A 13 -0.06 36.04 24.16
CA PHE A 13 -0.96 34.93 23.83
C PHE A 13 -1.34 34.94 22.35
N ALA A 14 -1.53 36.13 21.76
CA ALA A 14 -1.77 36.28 20.34
C ALA A 14 -0.54 35.84 19.51
N GLU A 15 0.67 36.22 19.94
CA GLU A 15 1.93 35.81 19.31
C GLU A 15 2.13 34.29 19.39
N LEU A 16 1.93 33.67 20.55
CA LEU A 16 2.00 32.21 20.71
C LEU A 16 0.96 31.47 19.87
N ALA A 17 -0.27 31.98 19.78
CA ALA A 17 -1.31 31.39 18.93
C ALA A 17 -0.95 31.48 17.45
N GLN A 18 -0.34 32.59 17.02
CA GLN A 18 0.15 32.80 15.66
C GLN A 18 1.32 31.85 15.32
N GLU A 19 2.27 31.69 16.23
CA GLU A 19 3.39 30.76 16.10
C GLU A 19 2.90 29.30 16.06
N SER A 20 1.96 28.94 16.94
CA SER A 20 1.35 27.60 16.98
C SER A 20 0.62 27.29 15.67
N ALA A 21 -0.16 28.24 15.14
CA ALA A 21 -0.83 28.10 13.84
C ALA A 21 0.18 27.95 12.68
N THR A 22 1.33 28.62 12.79
CA THR A 22 2.42 28.53 11.80
C THR A 22 3.10 27.16 11.87
N LEU A 23 3.35 26.65 13.07
CA LEU A 23 3.95 25.33 13.28
C LEU A 23 3.04 24.21 12.74
N VAL A 24 1.74 24.27 13.03
CA VAL A 24 0.75 23.32 12.48
C VAL A 24 0.76 23.34 10.95
N ARG A 25 0.83 24.53 10.33
CA ARG A 25 0.94 24.63 8.86
C ARG A 25 2.21 23.98 8.33
N HIS A 26 3.33 24.12 9.04
CA HIS A 26 4.59 23.47 8.67
C HIS A 26 4.53 21.96 8.81
N GLU A 27 3.97 21.42 9.89
CA GLU A 27 3.80 19.97 10.06
C GLU A 27 2.88 19.38 8.97
N VAL A 28 1.78 20.06 8.63
CA VAL A 28 0.92 19.64 7.52
C VAL A 28 1.67 19.67 6.19
N ALA A 29 2.47 20.70 5.93
CA ALA A 29 3.28 20.79 4.72
C ALA A 29 4.34 19.67 4.66
N LEU A 30 4.98 19.37 5.79
CA LEU A 30 5.98 18.32 5.91
C LEU A 30 5.35 16.93 5.72
N ALA A 31 4.25 16.65 6.42
CA ALA A 31 3.51 15.40 6.28
C ALA A 31 3.05 15.19 4.83
N LYS A 32 2.57 16.24 4.16
CA LYS A 32 2.21 16.18 2.73
C LYS A 32 3.43 15.85 1.85
N ALA A 33 4.58 16.47 2.10
CA ALA A 33 5.80 16.18 1.37
C ALA A 33 6.27 14.73 1.57
N GLU A 34 6.26 14.25 2.81
CA GLU A 34 6.67 12.88 3.15
C GLU A 34 5.73 11.83 2.55
N ILE A 35 4.40 12.05 2.62
CA ILE A 35 3.40 11.18 1.97
C ILE A 35 3.62 11.18 0.46
N SER A 36 3.84 12.34 -0.17
CA SER A 36 4.09 12.45 -1.61
C SER A 36 5.35 11.68 -2.03
N GLU A 37 6.43 11.78 -1.24
CA GLU A 37 7.68 11.10 -1.53
C GLU A 37 7.54 9.58 -1.35
N LYS A 38 6.87 9.13 -0.27
CA LYS A 38 6.54 7.72 -0.04
C LYS A 38 5.66 7.16 -1.17
N ALA A 39 4.63 7.90 -1.57
CA ALA A 39 3.73 7.52 -2.65
C ALA A 39 4.47 7.43 -4.01
N SER A 40 5.34 8.39 -4.31
CA SER A 40 6.16 8.37 -5.53
C SER A 40 7.09 7.15 -5.58
N ARG A 41 7.81 6.89 -4.48
CA ARG A 41 8.70 5.71 -4.38
C ARG A 41 7.91 4.41 -4.52
N ALA A 42 6.82 4.25 -3.77
CA ALA A 42 5.95 3.08 -3.86
C ALA A 42 5.39 2.91 -5.28
N GLY A 43 4.93 4.00 -5.90
CA GLY A 43 4.39 4.03 -7.26
C GLY A 43 5.41 3.57 -8.30
N LYS A 44 6.68 3.99 -8.18
CA LYS A 44 7.75 3.53 -9.07
C LYS A 44 7.97 2.01 -8.96
N HIS A 45 8.00 1.46 -7.75
CA HIS A 45 8.17 0.03 -7.54
C HIS A 45 6.99 -0.79 -8.07
N VAL A 46 5.76 -0.34 -7.80
CA VAL A 46 4.55 -0.96 -8.35
C VAL A 46 4.53 -0.89 -9.87
N GLY A 47 4.95 0.24 -10.46
CA GLY A 47 5.04 0.41 -11.92
C GLY A 47 6.02 -0.57 -12.57
N ILE A 48 7.21 -0.73 -12.01
CA ILE A 48 8.21 -1.70 -12.50
C ILE A 48 7.70 -3.14 -12.35
N LEU A 49 7.08 -3.47 -11.21
CA LEU A 49 6.52 -4.80 -10.98
C LEU A 49 5.39 -5.11 -11.97
N ALA A 50 4.51 -4.15 -12.24
CA ALA A 50 3.43 -4.29 -13.22
C ALA A 50 3.97 -4.49 -14.64
N ALA A 51 4.96 -3.68 -15.05
CA ALA A 51 5.60 -3.81 -16.36
C ALA A 51 6.32 -5.16 -16.51
N GLY A 52 7.12 -5.56 -15.51
CA GLY A 52 7.79 -6.85 -15.49
C GLY A 52 6.80 -8.02 -15.51
N GLY A 53 5.71 -7.92 -14.73
CA GLY A 53 4.63 -8.90 -14.73
C GLY A 53 3.94 -9.03 -16.10
N ALA A 54 3.70 -7.91 -16.78
CA ALA A 54 3.12 -7.92 -18.13
C ALA A 54 4.05 -8.60 -19.15
N VAL A 55 5.35 -8.30 -19.11
CA VAL A 55 6.35 -8.94 -19.98
C VAL A 55 6.46 -10.44 -19.68
N ALA A 56 6.52 -10.83 -18.39
CA ALA A 56 6.54 -12.23 -17.98
C ALA A 56 5.27 -12.97 -18.42
N TYR A 57 4.10 -12.34 -18.32
CA TYR A 57 2.84 -12.90 -18.80
C TYR A 57 2.85 -13.11 -20.32
N ALA A 58 3.30 -12.13 -21.10
CA ALA A 58 3.45 -12.29 -22.55
C ALA A 58 4.43 -13.42 -22.91
N GLY A 59 5.56 -13.53 -22.20
CA GLY A 59 6.51 -14.62 -22.35
C GLY A 59 5.90 -16.00 -22.03
N LEU A 60 5.09 -16.09 -20.97
CA LEU A 60 4.34 -17.31 -20.64
C LEU A 60 3.39 -17.71 -21.76
N LEU A 61 2.63 -16.76 -22.33
CA LEU A 61 1.76 -17.04 -23.48
C LEU A 61 2.54 -17.54 -24.70
N ALA A 62 3.71 -16.95 -24.98
CA ALA A 62 4.58 -17.39 -26.07
C ALA A 62 5.11 -18.82 -25.84
N ILE A 63 5.51 -19.16 -24.60
CA ILE A 63 5.93 -20.51 -24.24
C ILE A 63 4.77 -21.50 -24.40
N LEU A 64 3.58 -21.19 -23.90
CA LEU A 64 2.40 -22.04 -24.04
C LEU A 64 2.07 -22.28 -25.52
N ALA A 65 2.09 -21.23 -26.35
CA ALA A 65 1.92 -21.36 -27.79
C ALA A 65 3.00 -22.25 -28.44
N GLY A 66 4.26 -22.12 -28.02
CA GLY A 66 5.36 -22.97 -28.47
C GLY A 66 5.16 -24.43 -28.09
N VAL A 67 4.71 -24.73 -26.87
CA VAL A 67 4.39 -26.10 -26.42
C VAL A 67 3.24 -26.68 -27.23
N ILE A 68 2.19 -25.89 -27.50
CA ILE A 68 1.06 -26.31 -28.34
C ILE A 68 1.56 -26.63 -29.76
N ALA A 69 2.38 -25.76 -30.35
CA ALA A 69 2.95 -25.97 -31.67
C ALA A 69 3.85 -27.21 -31.73
N LEU A 70 4.62 -27.48 -30.67
CA LEU A 70 5.45 -28.67 -30.56
C LEU A 70 4.59 -29.96 -30.49
N LEU A 71 3.54 -29.95 -29.68
CA LEU A 71 2.61 -31.09 -29.58
C LEU A 71 1.82 -31.32 -30.87
N ASN A 72 1.56 -30.26 -31.65
CA ASN A 72 0.89 -30.38 -32.94
C ASN A 72 1.65 -31.29 -33.94
N ALA A 73 2.95 -31.55 -33.72
CA ALA A 73 3.71 -32.50 -34.53
C ALA A 73 3.27 -33.97 -34.33
N ILE A 74 2.59 -34.29 -33.21
CA ILE A 74 2.21 -35.66 -32.83
C ILE A 74 0.71 -35.84 -32.55
N MET A 75 -0.08 -34.76 -32.51
CA MET A 75 -1.54 -34.80 -32.32
C MET A 75 -2.22 -33.58 -32.98
N PRO A 76 -3.54 -33.59 -33.23
CA PRO A 76 -4.24 -32.44 -33.79
C PRO A 76 -4.11 -31.19 -32.92
N LEU A 77 -3.98 -30.01 -33.56
CA LEU A 77 -3.78 -28.72 -32.88
C LEU A 77 -4.79 -28.45 -31.75
N TRP A 78 -6.07 -28.77 -31.98
CA TRP A 78 -7.12 -28.54 -30.99
C TRP A 78 -6.94 -29.42 -29.74
N VAL A 79 -6.48 -30.67 -29.90
CA VAL A 79 -6.20 -31.57 -28.77
C VAL A 79 -5.02 -31.06 -27.97
N ALA A 80 -3.94 -30.65 -28.65
CA ALA A 80 -2.77 -30.04 -28.01
C ALA A 80 -3.14 -28.79 -27.22
N ALA A 81 -3.93 -27.88 -27.82
CA ALA A 81 -4.37 -26.65 -27.17
C ALA A 81 -5.24 -26.92 -25.93
N VAL A 82 -6.18 -27.86 -26.00
CA VAL A 82 -7.03 -28.25 -24.87
C VAL A 82 -6.20 -28.87 -23.75
N LEU A 83 -5.27 -29.77 -24.07
CA LEU A 83 -4.42 -30.42 -23.07
C LEU A 83 -3.56 -29.40 -22.32
N VAL A 84 -2.85 -28.53 -23.06
CA VAL A 84 -2.01 -27.48 -22.47
C VAL A 84 -2.88 -26.49 -21.66
N GLY A 85 -4.06 -26.15 -22.17
CA GLY A 85 -5.02 -25.29 -21.47
C GLY A 85 -5.48 -25.87 -20.14
N ILE A 86 -5.81 -27.16 -20.07
CA ILE A 86 -6.18 -27.83 -18.82
C ILE A 86 -5.02 -27.79 -17.82
N VAL A 87 -3.80 -28.13 -18.25
CA VAL A 87 -2.63 -28.10 -17.37
C VAL A 87 -2.38 -26.69 -16.83
N ALA A 88 -2.43 -25.67 -17.70
CA ALA A 88 -2.28 -24.27 -17.30
C ALA A 88 -3.39 -23.83 -16.33
N ALA A 89 -4.64 -24.23 -16.55
CA ALA A 89 -5.76 -23.93 -15.67
C ALA A 89 -5.60 -24.55 -14.27
N VAL A 90 -5.13 -25.80 -14.18
CA VAL A 90 -4.85 -26.47 -12.90
C VAL A 90 -3.74 -25.74 -12.15
N VAL A 91 -2.63 -25.41 -12.82
CA VAL A 91 -1.54 -24.65 -12.21
C VAL A 91 -2.02 -23.28 -11.73
N GLY A 92 -2.77 -22.56 -12.58
CA GLY A 92 -3.36 -21.27 -12.23
C GLY A 92 -4.29 -21.34 -11.01
N TYR A 93 -5.17 -22.33 -10.97
CA TYR A 93 -6.06 -22.56 -9.82
C TYR A 93 -5.27 -22.80 -8.53
N LEU A 94 -4.21 -23.61 -8.57
CA LEU A 94 -3.37 -23.89 -7.40
C LEU A 94 -2.61 -22.63 -6.93
N LEU A 95 -2.10 -21.81 -7.85
CA LEU A 95 -1.44 -20.55 -7.51
C LEU A 95 -2.41 -19.56 -6.87
N VAL A 96 -3.60 -19.37 -7.46
CA VAL A 96 -4.66 -18.51 -6.91
C VAL A 96 -5.04 -18.98 -5.51
N ARG A 97 -5.29 -20.28 -5.34
CA ARG A 97 -5.64 -20.85 -4.04
C ARG A 97 -4.55 -20.60 -2.99
N ARG A 98 -3.28 -20.82 -3.32
CA ARG A 98 -2.16 -20.53 -2.41
C ARG A 98 -2.06 -19.05 -2.06
N GLY A 99 -2.27 -18.15 -3.02
CA GLY A 99 -2.28 -16.71 -2.77
C GLY A 99 -3.41 -16.29 -1.83
N LEU A 100 -4.63 -16.80 -2.08
CA LEU A 100 -5.78 -16.56 -1.19
C LEU A 100 -5.55 -17.13 0.21
N ASP A 101 -4.95 -18.30 0.33
CA ASP A 101 -4.65 -18.92 1.63
C ASP A 101 -3.56 -18.13 2.38
N ALA A 102 -2.58 -17.57 1.68
CA ALA A 102 -1.58 -16.69 2.28
C ALA A 102 -2.23 -15.40 2.83
N LEU A 103 -3.08 -14.74 2.03
CA LEU A 103 -3.81 -13.54 2.45
C LEU A 103 -4.74 -13.80 3.64
N LYS A 104 -5.34 -14.99 3.75
CA LYS A 104 -6.18 -15.36 4.90
C LYS A 104 -5.39 -15.61 6.18
N ARG A 105 -4.11 -15.97 6.06
CA ARG A 105 -3.23 -16.28 7.20
C ARG A 105 -2.52 -15.04 7.74
N GLU A 106 -2.32 -14.02 6.90
CA GLU A 106 -1.81 -12.74 7.36
C GLU A 106 -2.91 -11.95 8.07
N ASP A 107 -2.68 -11.69 9.35
CA ASP A 107 -3.57 -10.86 10.17
C ASP A 107 -3.24 -9.39 9.91
N PHE A 108 -3.84 -8.83 8.85
CA PHE A 108 -3.63 -7.43 8.45
C PHE A 108 -4.17 -6.41 9.46
N ALA A 109 -4.85 -6.85 10.52
CA ALA A 109 -5.31 -5.97 11.58
C ALA A 109 -4.10 -5.55 12.45
N PRO A 110 -3.80 -4.25 12.60
CA PRO A 110 -2.73 -3.78 13.47
C PRO A 110 -3.20 -3.89 14.93
N ARG A 111 -3.15 -5.12 15.48
CA ARG A 111 -3.69 -5.44 16.81
C ARG A 111 -3.10 -4.57 17.92
N GLN A 112 -1.81 -4.26 17.83
CA GLN A 112 -1.14 -3.37 18.78
C GLN A 112 -1.71 -1.95 18.71
N THR A 113 -1.84 -1.38 17.51
CA THR A 113 -2.43 -0.05 17.31
C THR A 113 -3.89 0.00 17.78
N MET A 114 -4.67 -1.05 17.50
CA MET A 114 -6.05 -1.16 17.98
C MET A 114 -6.14 -1.29 19.51
N GLN A 115 -5.15 -1.91 20.15
CA GLN A 115 -5.09 -2.04 21.60
C GLN A 115 -4.73 -0.70 22.25
N THR A 116 -3.72 0.01 21.74
CA THR A 116 -3.36 1.35 22.22
C THR A 116 -4.52 2.34 22.09
N LEU A 117 -5.23 2.33 20.96
CA LEU A 117 -6.42 3.20 20.78
C LEU A 117 -7.58 2.87 21.74
N LYS A 118 -7.71 1.60 22.16
CA LYS A 118 -8.70 1.20 23.17
C LYS A 118 -8.31 1.67 24.56
N GLU A 119 -7.03 1.54 24.91
CA GLU A 119 -6.47 1.99 26.19
C GLU A 119 -6.59 3.52 26.30
N ASP A 120 -6.23 4.26 25.25
CA ASP A 120 -6.36 5.73 25.19
C ASP A 120 -7.83 6.17 25.31
N GLY A 121 -8.75 5.47 24.65
CA GLY A 121 -10.18 5.76 24.73
C GLY A 121 -10.81 5.43 26.08
N GLN A 122 -10.27 4.45 26.81
CA GLN A 122 -10.67 4.13 28.19
C GLN A 122 -10.16 5.20 29.14
N TRP A 123 -8.90 5.62 29.01
CA TRP A 123 -8.30 6.66 29.83
C TRP A 123 -9.05 8.01 29.70
N ALA A 124 -9.45 8.38 28.49
CA ALA A 124 -10.26 9.58 28.24
C ALA A 124 -11.66 9.54 28.88
N LYS A 125 -12.27 8.36 29.01
CA LYS A 125 -13.58 8.18 29.67
C LYS A 125 -13.48 8.22 31.19
N ASP A 126 -12.40 7.70 31.76
CA ASP A 126 -12.17 7.72 33.21
C ASP A 126 -11.83 9.13 33.71
N GLN A 127 -11.27 9.99 32.86
CA GLN A 127 -10.91 11.36 33.23
C GLN A 127 -12.09 12.36 33.19
N THR A 128 -13.21 11.98 32.57
CA THR A 128 -14.43 12.79 32.48
C THR A 128 -15.51 12.41 33.50
N ARG A 129 -15.21 11.46 34.39
CA ARG A 129 -16.11 10.97 35.43
C ARG A 129 -15.58 11.30 36.82
#